data_AF-A0A2C2V1J2-F1
#
_entry.id   AF-A0A2C2V1J2-F1
#
_cell.length_a   1.000
_cell.length_b   1.000
_cell.length_c   1.000
_cell.angle_alpha   90.00
_cell.angle_beta   90.00
_cell.angle_gamma   90.00
#
_symmetry.space_group_name_H-M   'P 1'
#
loop_
_entity.id
_entity.type
_entity.pdbx_description
1 polymer ?
#
loop_
_entity_poly.entity_id
_entity_poly.type
_entity_poly.pdbx_seq_one_letter_code
_entity_poly.pdbx_strand_id
1 'polypeptide(L)'
;MKFNTMTEEEKRRLFIAMYFLHKGSHHFSRLHGEFMERETDEERKEAMEKRHNLFRSIAQIGELHLSSKQETEIDEMEKLEDEVYEWIEDNGFTEEVKKYFDKDSLMFS
;
A
#
# COMPACT_ATOMS: atom_id res chain seq x y z
N MET A 1 14.03 -13.39 0.06
CA MET A 1 13.32 -14.54 0.65
C MET A 1 11.97 -14.65 -0.04
N LYS A 2 11.60 -15.84 -0.51
CA LYS A 2 10.32 -16.08 -1.24
C LYS A 2 9.21 -16.39 -0.23
N PHE A 3 7.95 -16.12 -0.59
CA PHE A 3 6.79 -16.29 0.29
C PHE A 3 6.76 -17.64 1.02
N ASN A 4 6.85 -18.76 0.28
CA ASN A 4 6.89 -20.10 0.84
C ASN A 4 8.09 -20.42 1.76
N THR A 5 9.14 -19.60 1.75
CA THR A 5 10.32 -19.76 2.63
C THR A 5 10.24 -18.91 3.88
N MET A 6 9.23 -18.04 4.00
CA MET A 6 9.01 -17.19 5.17
C MET A 6 8.26 -17.92 6.26
N THR A 7 8.55 -17.56 7.51
CA THR A 7 7.69 -17.90 8.65
C THR A 7 6.34 -17.21 8.54
N GLU A 8 5.31 -17.74 9.22
CA GLU A 8 3.98 -17.11 9.24
C GLU A 8 3.99 -15.68 9.76
N GLU A 9 4.87 -15.38 10.73
CA GLU A 9 5.06 -14.03 11.23
C GLU A 9 5.65 -13.08 10.18
N GLU A 10 6.65 -13.53 9.42
CA GLU A 10 7.25 -12.75 8.33
C GLU A 10 6.24 -12.48 7.21
N LYS A 11 5.42 -13.48 6.84
CA LYS A 11 4.35 -13.31 5.85
C LYS A 11 3.34 -12.25 6.29
N ARG A 12 2.88 -12.31 7.54
CA ARG A 12 1.94 -11.30 8.09
C ARG A 12 2.57 -9.91 8.12
N ARG A 13 3.82 -9.78 8.56
CA ARG A 13 4.54 -8.49 8.54
C ARG A 13 4.70 -7.94 7.13
N LEU A 14 4.97 -8.80 6.14
CA LEU A 14 5.03 -8.41 4.74
C LEU A 14 3.69 -7.84 4.26
N PHE A 15 2.58 -8.55 4.50
CA PHE A 15 1.26 -8.06 4.10
C PHE A 15 0.84 -6.79 4.85
N ILE A 16 1.16 -6.64 6.13
CA ILE A 16 0.96 -5.37 6.86
C ILE A 16 1.73 -4.23 6.17
N ALA A 17 3.01 -4.46 5.81
CA ALA A 17 3.80 -3.44 5.11
C ALA A 17 3.20 -3.11 3.73
N MET A 18 2.78 -4.12 2.98
CA MET A 18 2.14 -3.94 1.66
C MET A 18 0.84 -3.14 1.78
N TYR A 19 0.00 -3.44 2.77
CA TYR A 19 -1.23 -2.68 3.05
C TYR A 19 -0.96 -1.18 3.17
N PHE A 20 -0.02 -0.79 4.03
CA PHE A 20 0.30 0.62 4.26
C PHE A 20 0.96 1.29 3.05
N LEU A 21 1.80 0.57 2.30
CA LEU A 21 2.37 1.09 1.06
C LEU A 21 1.29 1.36 0.01
N HIS A 22 0.33 0.46 -0.15
CA HIS A 22 -0.78 0.62 -1.08
C HIS A 22 -1.73 1.75 -0.65
N LYS A 23 -2.18 1.77 0.61
CA LYS A 23 -3.01 2.85 1.16
C LYS A 23 -2.33 4.20 1.06
N GLY A 24 -1.08 4.30 1.48
CA GLY A 24 -0.28 5.54 1.39
C GLY A 24 -0.12 6.03 -0.04
N SER A 25 0.15 5.12 -0.98
CA SER A 25 0.27 5.45 -2.41
C SER A 25 -1.05 5.95 -3.02
N HIS A 26 -2.17 5.38 -2.61
CA HIS A 26 -3.51 5.84 -3.00
C HIS A 26 -3.78 7.27 -2.50
N HIS A 27 -3.55 7.53 -1.21
CA HIS A 27 -3.71 8.88 -0.63
C HIS A 27 -2.77 9.90 -1.27
N PHE A 28 -1.51 9.52 -1.50
CA PHE A 28 -0.55 10.38 -2.19
C PHE A 28 -1.02 10.75 -3.60
N SER A 29 -1.57 9.79 -4.35
CA SER A 29 -2.10 10.04 -5.70
C SER A 29 -3.31 10.99 -5.70
N ARG A 30 -4.17 10.92 -4.67
CA ARG A 30 -5.30 11.84 -4.49
C ARG A 30 -4.81 13.27 -4.22
N LEU A 31 -3.94 13.44 -3.22
CA LEU A 31 -3.39 14.73 -2.83
C LEU A 31 -2.60 15.39 -3.98
N HIS A 32 -1.83 14.61 -4.74
CA HIS A 32 -1.07 15.14 -5.86
C HIS A 32 -1.98 15.76 -6.93
N GLY A 33 -3.18 15.22 -7.17
CA GLY A 33 -4.16 15.85 -8.06
C GLY A 33 -4.55 17.27 -7.64
N GLU A 34 -4.65 17.51 -6.33
CA GLU A 34 -5.03 18.80 -5.74
C GLU A 34 -3.84 19.79 -5.69
N PHE A 35 -2.61 19.30 -5.43
CA PHE A 35 -1.41 20.15 -5.33
C PHE A 35 -0.82 20.56 -6.67
N MET A 36 -1.01 19.76 -7.73
CA MET A 36 -0.51 20.06 -9.07
C MET A 36 -1.00 21.41 -9.61
N GLU A 37 -2.12 21.95 -9.11
CA GLU A 37 -2.61 23.28 -9.50
C GLU A 37 -1.76 24.44 -8.94
N ARG A 38 -0.94 24.21 -7.90
CA ARG A 38 -0.24 25.26 -7.13
C ARG A 38 1.29 25.21 -7.16
N GLU A 39 1.87 24.13 -7.68
CA GLU A 39 3.33 23.89 -7.70
C GLU A 39 4.04 24.43 -8.96
N THR A 40 5.33 24.73 -8.83
CA THR A 40 6.24 25.05 -9.95
C THR A 40 6.62 23.79 -10.74
N ASP A 41 7.12 23.96 -11.97
CA ASP A 41 7.47 22.81 -12.83
C ASP A 41 8.56 21.90 -12.23
N GLU A 42 9.56 22.48 -11.54
CA GLU A 42 10.58 21.72 -10.80
C GLU A 42 9.99 20.89 -9.65
N GLU A 43 9.12 21.49 -8.82
CA GLU A 43 8.47 20.80 -7.69
C GLU A 43 7.58 19.65 -8.18
N ARG A 44 6.82 19.89 -9.25
CA ARG A 44 5.99 18.85 -9.89
C ARG A 44 6.83 17.69 -10.39
N LYS A 45 7.96 17.98 -11.03
CA LYS A 45 8.87 16.95 -11.53
C LYS A 45 9.45 16.11 -10.39
N GLU A 46 9.90 16.74 -9.31
CA GLU A 46 10.42 16.03 -8.14
C GLU A 46 9.34 15.15 -7.49
N ALA A 47 8.11 15.66 -7.35
CA ALA A 47 6.99 14.89 -6.83
C ALA A 47 6.65 13.68 -7.72
N MET A 48 6.66 13.85 -9.04
CA MET A 48 6.41 12.78 -10.00
C MET A 48 7.51 11.70 -9.97
N GLU A 49 8.77 12.08 -9.82
CA GLU A 49 9.89 11.15 -9.66
C GLU A 49 9.78 10.35 -8.36
N LYS A 50 9.48 11.01 -7.23
CA LYS A 50 9.25 10.33 -5.94
C LYS A 50 8.09 9.36 -6.00
N ARG A 51 6.98 9.76 -6.65
CA ARG A 51 5.82 8.91 -6.89
C ARG A 51 6.21 7.67 -7.69
N HIS A 52 6.86 7.88 -8.84
CA HIS A 52 7.30 6.80 -9.71
C HIS A 52 8.22 5.82 -8.99
N ASN A 53 9.15 6.32 -8.17
CA ASN A 53 10.03 5.49 -7.36
C ASN A 53 9.26 4.68 -6.31
N LEU A 54 8.26 5.26 -5.64
CA LEU A 54 7.39 4.53 -4.70
C LEU A 54 6.65 3.37 -5.40
N PHE A 55 5.97 3.63 -6.51
CA PHE A 55 5.25 2.59 -7.25
C PHE A 55 6.20 1.50 -7.76
N ARG A 56 7.39 1.87 -8.24
CA ARG A 56 8.42 0.92 -8.64
C ARG A 56 8.86 0.05 -7.46
N SER A 57 9.10 0.62 -6.29
CA SER A 57 9.49 -0.14 -5.10
C SER A 57 8.40 -1.11 -4.65
N ILE A 58 7.12 -0.69 -4.68
CA ILE A 58 5.98 -1.56 -4.36
C ILE A 58 5.94 -2.75 -5.34
N ALA A 59 6.05 -2.50 -6.64
CA ALA A 59 6.07 -3.55 -7.65
C ALA A 59 7.25 -4.52 -7.45
N GLN A 60 8.44 -3.99 -7.16
CA GLN A 60 9.63 -4.81 -6.87
C GLN A 60 9.46 -5.68 -5.63
N ILE A 61 8.84 -5.18 -4.56
CA ILE A 61 8.54 -5.98 -3.36
C ILE A 61 7.58 -7.11 -3.73
N GLY A 62 6.51 -6.80 -4.47
CA GLY A 62 5.56 -7.80 -4.99
C GLY A 62 6.24 -8.87 -5.83
N GLU A 63 7.08 -8.49 -6.79
CA GLU A 63 7.81 -9.46 -7.63
C GLU A 63 8.81 -10.31 -6.83
N LEU A 64 9.55 -9.71 -5.90
CA LEU A 64 10.59 -10.41 -5.15
C LEU A 64 9.98 -11.40 -4.15
N HIS A 65 8.96 -10.96 -3.43
CA HIS A 65 8.43 -11.67 -2.28
C HIS A 65 7.10 -12.36 -2.53
N LEU A 66 6.25 -11.81 -3.39
CA LEU A 66 4.88 -12.27 -3.63
C LEU A 66 4.67 -12.84 -5.06
N SER A 67 5.73 -13.31 -5.73
CA SER A 67 5.58 -14.03 -6.99
C SER A 67 5.64 -15.54 -6.78
N SER A 68 4.57 -16.22 -7.19
CA SER A 68 4.54 -17.67 -7.35
C SER A 68 3.88 -18.07 -8.68
N LYS A 69 4.19 -19.27 -9.15
CA LYS A 69 3.52 -19.92 -10.29
C LYS A 69 2.67 -21.12 -9.84
N GLN A 70 2.69 -21.44 -8.54
CA GLN A 70 1.91 -22.53 -8.00
C GLN A 70 0.57 -21.98 -7.53
N GLU A 71 -0.52 -22.46 -8.13
CA GLU A 71 -1.89 -22.02 -7.83
C GLU A 71 -2.21 -22.12 -6.34
N THR A 72 -1.82 -23.22 -5.69
CA THR A 72 -2.02 -23.41 -4.25
C THR A 72 -1.29 -22.37 -3.39
N GLU A 73 -0.09 -21.93 -3.80
CA GLU A 73 0.64 -20.88 -3.08
C GLU A 73 -0.02 -19.52 -3.30
N ILE A 74 -0.55 -19.26 -4.49
CA ILE A 74 -1.29 -18.03 -4.80
C ILE A 74 -2.56 -17.96 -3.94
N ASP A 75 -3.34 -19.04 -3.87
CA ASP A 75 -4.56 -19.09 -3.04
C ASP A 75 -4.25 -18.86 -1.55
N GLU A 76 -3.16 -19.43 -1.04
CA GLU A 76 -2.70 -19.22 0.34
C GLU A 76 -2.29 -17.76 0.59
N MET A 77 -1.65 -17.13 -0.39
CA MET A 77 -1.24 -15.73 -0.31
C MET A 77 -2.44 -14.79 -0.31
N GLU A 78 -3.38 -14.97 -1.23
CA GLU A 78 -4.61 -14.17 -1.33
C GLU A 78 -5.42 -14.27 -0.04
N LYS A 79 -5.61 -15.49 0.47
CA LYS A 79 -6.32 -15.69 1.74
C LYS A 79 -5.65 -14.99 2.92
N LEU A 80 -4.32 -15.02 2.99
CA LEU A 80 -3.60 -14.34 4.06
C LEU A 80 -3.63 -12.82 3.89
N GLU A 81 -3.58 -12.32 2.66
CA GLU A 81 -3.76 -10.89 2.35
C GLU A 81 -5.12 -10.42 2.87
N ASP A 82 -6.20 -11.10 2.50
CA ASP A 82 -7.56 -10.79 2.93
C ASP A 82 -7.67 -10.81 4.46
N GLU A 83 -7.19 -11.87 5.12
CA GLU A 83 -7.23 -11.99 6.59
C GLU A 83 -6.50 -10.82 7.28
N VAL A 84 -5.31 -10.47 6.79
CA VAL A 84 -4.51 -9.38 7.38
C VAL A 84 -5.18 -8.03 7.13
N TYR A 85 -5.69 -7.79 5.93
CA TYR A 85 -6.29 -6.51 5.56
C TYR A 85 -7.61 -6.28 6.32
N GLU A 86 -8.48 -7.29 6.38
CA GLU A 86 -9.69 -7.25 7.20
C GLU A 86 -9.36 -6.98 8.66
N TRP A 87 -8.37 -7.69 9.22
CA TRP A 87 -7.97 -7.48 10.62
C TRP A 87 -7.50 -6.05 10.87
N ILE A 88 -6.71 -5.46 9.96
CA ILE A 88 -6.24 -4.07 10.07
C ILE A 88 -7.42 -3.08 9.99
N GLU A 89 -8.36 -3.29 9.07
CA GLU A 89 -9.53 -2.40 8.91
C GLU A 89 -10.47 -2.48 10.13
N ASP A 90 -10.67 -3.67 10.69
CA ASP A 90 -11.55 -3.88 11.83
C ASP A 90 -10.94 -3.43 13.16
N ASN A 91 -9.63 -3.66 13.35
CA ASN A 91 -8.96 -3.54 14.65
C ASN A 91 -7.79 -2.56 14.66
N GLY A 92 -7.16 -2.31 13.52
CA GLY A 92 -5.94 -1.51 13.41
C GLY A 92 -6.16 -0.01 13.57
N PHE A 93 -7.39 0.46 13.36
CA PHE A 93 -7.74 1.88 13.43
C PHE A 93 -8.96 2.12 14.30
N THR A 94 -8.88 3.19 15.09
CA THR A 94 -10.07 3.74 15.75
C THR A 94 -10.97 4.41 14.72
N GLU A 95 -12.26 4.55 15.02
CA GLU A 95 -13.21 5.29 14.18
C GLU A 95 -12.74 6.72 13.87
N GLU A 96 -12.01 7.35 14.80
CA GLU A 96 -11.40 8.67 14.58
C GLU A 96 -10.31 8.64 13.50
N VAL A 97 -9.48 7.60 13.51
CA VAL A 97 -8.40 7.44 12.52
C VAL A 97 -8.96 7.04 11.16
N LYS A 98 -9.98 6.17 11.12
CA LYS A 98 -10.64 5.72 9.88
C LYS A 98 -11.16 6.88 9.04
N LYS A 99 -11.63 7.96 9.67
CA LYS A 99 -12.05 9.17 8.96
C LYS A 99 -10.96 9.62 7.99
N TYR A 100 -9.71 9.68 8.39
CA TYR A 100 -8.61 10.15 7.54
C TYR A 100 -8.31 9.28 6.33
N PHE A 101 -8.76 8.01 6.34
CA PHE A 101 -8.64 7.07 5.24
C PHE A 101 -9.88 7.00 4.35
N ASP A 102 -11.01 7.59 4.77
CA ASP A 102 -12.26 7.56 4.02
C ASP A 102 -12.14 8.39 2.73
N LYS A 103 -12.78 7.90 1.66
CA LYS A 103 -12.78 8.53 0.33
C LYS A 103 -13.31 9.96 0.36
N ASP A 104 -14.22 10.24 1.31
CA ASP A 104 -14.92 11.51 1.50
C ASP A 104 -14.29 12.39 2.60
N SER A 105 -13.16 11.99 3.20
CA SER A 105 -12.52 12.78 4.25
C SER A 105 -11.83 14.04 3.73
N LEU A 106 -12.49 15.15 4.01
CA LEU A 106 -12.15 16.56 3.79
C LEU A 106 -10.99 17.08 4.64
N MET A 107 -9.92 16.31 4.85
CA MET A 107 -8.83 16.74 5.74
C MET A 107 -8.04 17.98 5.29
N PHE A 108 -8.27 18.46 4.06
CA PHE A 108 -7.58 19.64 3.54
C PHE A 108 -8.48 20.57 2.69
N SER A 109 -9.80 20.51 2.86
CA SER A 109 -10.72 21.51 2.27
C SER A 109 -10.70 22.83 3.05
#